data_AF-A0A4V1BF27-F1
#
_entry.id   AF-A0A4V1BF27-F1
#
_cell.length_a   1.000
_cell.length_b   1.000
_cell.length_c   1.000
_cell.angle_alpha   90.00
_cell.angle_beta   90.00
_cell.angle_gamma   90.00
#
_symmetry.space_group_name_H-M   'P 1'
#
loop_
_entity.id
_entity.type
_entity.pdbx_description
1 polymer ?
#
loop_
_entity_poly.entity_id
_entity_poly.type
_entity_poly.pdbx_seq_one_letter_code
_entity_poly.pdbx_strand_id
1 'polypeptide(L)'
;MPDAGPTPSHGRGAREASRGGGATQEPGPSQGDGGRPDPAGDYLVRAVAGDGRVRAFACRTTNLVEEARRRHDTWPTATAALGRVLTGTALLAAQLKDDASVTVRVTGSGPLGVILAVGETDGSVRGYVRNPHVDLPLRPDGKLDVGGAVGLPGFLHVTRDLGLGTPYTGSVPLVSGEIGDDLTAFLVRSDQTPSVVGVGVLVNPAGDVRAAGGFLLQLLPGHPDDWIRRLEGNIRQLEGISRLIDAGLTPEAMAERGLEGLAPRILGRQPLAFRCRCDRQRVERALLSLGPEQLEAMLREDGGAELRCHFCGTVYRVSAAELDALLVRAREGRGLGGTPGAGG
;
A
#
# COMPACT_ATOMS: atom_id res chain seq x y z
N MET A 1 -54.06 25.38 33.53
CA MET A 1 -54.92 25.75 32.39
C MET A 1 -56.17 26.42 32.90
N PRO A 2 -56.79 27.37 32.18
CA PRO A 2 -56.37 28.10 30.96
C PRO A 2 -56.53 29.62 31.14
N ASP A 3 -56.60 30.49 30.12
CA ASP A 3 -55.70 30.88 29.00
C ASP A 3 -56.33 32.16 28.39
N ALA A 4 -55.51 33.02 27.78
CA ALA A 4 -55.89 34.24 27.03
C ALA A 4 -56.35 33.86 25.59
N GLY A 5 -56.93 34.66 24.69
CA GLY A 5 -57.02 36.10 24.42
C GLY A 5 -57.22 36.28 22.88
N PRO A 6 -57.60 37.45 22.35
CA PRO A 6 -58.18 37.60 20.99
C PRO A 6 -57.31 38.32 19.93
N THR A 7 -57.85 38.38 18.71
CA THR A 7 -57.49 39.06 17.42
C THR A 7 -57.68 40.62 17.45
N PRO A 8 -57.65 41.44 16.35
CA PRO A 8 -57.07 41.40 14.97
C PRO A 8 -56.39 42.71 14.42
N SER A 9 -55.83 42.61 13.20
CA SER A 9 -55.85 43.51 12.00
C SER A 9 -55.14 44.90 11.86
N HIS A 10 -54.28 44.93 10.82
CA HIS A 10 -54.16 45.85 9.65
C HIS A 10 -53.60 47.29 9.73
N GLY A 11 -52.61 47.55 8.86
CA GLY A 11 -52.21 48.89 8.36
C GLY A 11 -51.13 48.80 7.27
N ARG A 12 -51.30 49.57 6.17
CA ARG A 12 -50.51 49.59 4.91
C ARG A 12 -49.30 50.53 4.97
N GLY A 13 -48.31 50.34 4.07
CA GLY A 13 -47.58 51.48 3.44
C GLY A 13 -46.08 51.36 3.12
N ALA A 14 -45.76 51.06 1.85
CA ALA A 14 -44.80 51.70 0.94
C ALA A 14 -43.27 51.90 1.26
N ARG A 15 -42.47 51.45 0.26
CA ARG A 15 -41.18 51.97 -0.28
C ARG A 15 -39.91 51.87 0.60
N GLU A 16 -38.88 51.19 0.09
CA GLU A 16 -37.68 51.79 -0.53
C GLU A 16 -36.68 50.72 -0.98
N ALA A 17 -36.05 50.98 -2.13
CA ALA A 17 -35.00 50.17 -2.71
C ALA A 17 -33.64 50.69 -2.23
N SER A 18 -32.82 49.83 -1.63
CA SER A 18 -31.41 50.12 -1.36
C SER A 18 -30.54 49.01 -1.93
N ARG A 19 -29.76 49.39 -2.95
CA ARG A 19 -28.66 48.63 -3.53
C ARG A 19 -27.54 48.49 -2.49
N GLY A 20 -27.15 47.26 -2.18
CA GLY A 20 -25.92 46.93 -1.47
C GLY A 20 -25.15 45.89 -2.27
N GLY A 21 -24.08 46.31 -2.94
CA GLY A 21 -23.21 45.43 -3.72
C GLY A 21 -22.46 44.47 -2.80
N GLY A 22 -22.77 43.18 -2.92
CA GLY A 22 -21.96 42.10 -2.36
C GLY A 22 -20.79 41.85 -3.31
N ALA A 23 -19.62 42.39 -2.98
CA ALA A 23 -18.37 41.95 -3.56
C ALA A 23 -18.15 40.49 -3.16
N THR A 24 -18.05 39.62 -4.16
CA THR A 24 -17.63 38.23 -4.03
C THR A 24 -16.21 38.21 -3.44
N GLN A 25 -16.10 37.96 -2.13
CA GLN A 25 -14.82 37.56 -1.54
C GLN A 25 -14.60 36.10 -1.92
N GLU A 26 -13.64 35.88 -2.80
CA GLU A 26 -13.04 34.57 -3.02
C GLU A 26 -12.46 34.06 -1.69
N PRO A 27 -12.79 32.84 -1.25
CA PRO A 27 -12.14 32.27 -0.07
C PRO A 27 -10.70 31.90 -0.47
N GLY A 28 -9.74 32.60 0.13
CA GLY A 28 -8.33 32.28 0.05
C GLY A 28 -8.03 30.87 0.60
N PRO A 29 -6.83 30.32 0.30
CA PRO A 29 -6.51 28.92 0.55
C PRO A 29 -6.55 28.61 2.04
N SER A 30 -7.48 27.73 2.42
CA SER A 30 -7.56 27.16 3.76
C SER A 30 -6.27 26.40 4.05
N GLN A 31 -5.50 26.87 5.03
CA GLN A 31 -4.36 26.16 5.59
C GLN A 31 -4.83 24.80 6.12
N GLY A 32 -4.15 23.74 5.69
CA GLY A 32 -4.56 22.36 5.90
C GLY A 32 -4.56 21.95 7.37
N ASP A 33 -5.76 21.80 7.92
CA ASP A 33 -6.00 20.84 9.00
C ASP A 33 -5.77 19.43 8.41
N GLY A 34 -4.81 18.71 8.98
CA GLY A 34 -4.42 17.36 8.58
C GLY A 34 -5.58 16.38 8.80
N GLY A 35 -6.50 16.36 7.83
CA GLY A 35 -7.80 15.69 7.88
C GLY A 35 -7.70 14.33 8.55
N ARG A 36 -8.36 14.20 9.71
CA ARG A 36 -8.51 12.95 10.44
C ARG A 36 -9.07 11.89 9.47
N PRO A 37 -8.33 10.80 9.17
CA PRO A 37 -8.80 9.82 8.20
C PRO A 37 -10.12 9.20 8.67
N ASP A 38 -10.98 8.88 7.69
CA ASP A 38 -12.26 8.22 7.89
C ASP A 38 -12.07 6.96 8.76
N PRO A 39 -12.77 6.83 9.90
CA PRO A 39 -12.71 5.63 10.74
C PRO A 39 -13.15 4.34 10.03
N ALA A 40 -13.77 4.41 8.84
CA ALA A 40 -14.06 3.26 7.97
C ALA A 40 -12.95 2.95 6.94
N GLY A 41 -12.03 3.89 6.69
CA GLY A 41 -10.96 3.75 5.71
C GLY A 41 -9.77 2.95 6.22
N ASP A 42 -8.86 2.58 5.32
CA ASP A 42 -7.57 2.00 5.70
C ASP A 42 -6.60 3.09 6.13
N TYR A 43 -5.90 2.86 7.24
CA TYR A 43 -4.92 3.79 7.77
C TYR A 43 -3.90 3.09 8.65
N LEU A 44 -2.78 3.78 8.83
CA LEU A 44 -1.69 3.43 9.71
C LEU A 44 -1.59 4.45 10.85
N VAL A 45 -1.23 3.96 12.04
CA VAL A 45 -0.81 4.79 13.17
C VAL A 45 0.66 4.58 13.47
N ARG A 46 1.28 5.63 13.99
CA ARG A 46 2.64 5.62 14.53
C ARG A 46 2.55 5.84 16.02
N ALA A 47 3.28 5.05 16.79
CA ALA A 47 3.37 5.23 18.23
C ALA A 47 4.81 5.14 18.72
N VAL A 48 5.06 5.78 19.85
CA VAL A 48 6.31 5.65 20.61
C VAL A 48 5.99 5.34 22.07
N ALA A 49 6.88 4.61 22.72
CA ALA A 49 6.76 4.22 24.11
C ALA A 49 8.15 4.18 24.77
N GLY A 50 8.17 4.10 26.10
CA GLY A 50 9.41 3.89 26.87
C GLY A 50 10.43 5.02 26.68
N ASP A 51 9.98 6.27 26.81
CA ASP A 51 10.74 7.49 26.53
C ASP A 51 11.35 7.54 25.12
N GLY A 52 10.65 6.96 24.14
CA GLY A 52 11.09 6.94 22.75
C GLY A 52 12.08 5.83 22.42
N ARG A 53 12.28 4.85 23.31
CA ARG A 53 13.11 3.66 23.06
C ARG A 53 12.34 2.50 22.43
N VAL A 54 11.02 2.62 22.29
CA VAL A 54 10.21 1.68 21.51
C VAL A 54 9.40 2.44 20.47
N ARG A 55 9.37 1.93 19.25
CA ARG A 55 8.51 2.42 18.18
C ARG A 55 7.52 1.34 17.79
N ALA A 56 6.28 1.76 17.50
CA ALA A 56 5.27 0.90 16.94
C ALA A 56 4.63 1.54 15.71
N PHE A 57 4.28 0.68 14.77
CA PHE A 57 3.40 0.98 13.66
C PHE A 57 2.29 -0.05 13.70
N ALA A 58 1.05 0.36 13.45
CA ALA A 58 -0.07 -0.54 13.32
C ALA A 58 -0.99 -0.03 12.23
N CYS A 59 -1.59 -0.92 11.46
CA CYS A 59 -2.44 -0.53 10.33
C CYS A 59 -3.58 -1.51 10.10
N ARG A 60 -4.65 -0.95 9.52
CA ARG A 60 -5.72 -1.70 8.86
C ARG A 60 -5.58 -1.49 7.36
N THR A 61 -5.59 -2.58 6.61
CA THR A 61 -5.33 -2.64 5.16
C THR A 61 -6.40 -3.45 4.43
N THR A 62 -7.62 -3.49 4.97
CA THR A 62 -8.68 -4.37 4.48
C THR A 62 -9.11 -3.99 3.06
N ASN A 63 -9.37 -2.71 2.82
CA ASN A 63 -9.78 -2.19 1.52
C ASN A 63 -8.64 -2.23 0.49
N LEU A 64 -7.41 -1.98 0.93
CA LEU A 64 -6.19 -2.06 0.14
C LEU A 64 -5.97 -3.48 -0.39
N VAL A 65 -6.08 -4.48 0.50
CA VAL A 65 -5.90 -5.89 0.12
C VAL A 65 -7.08 -6.38 -0.73
N GLU A 66 -8.31 -5.97 -0.41
CA GLU A 66 -9.48 -6.29 -1.24
C GLU A 66 -9.37 -5.70 -2.65
N GLU A 67 -8.89 -4.47 -2.79
CA GLU A 67 -8.65 -3.85 -4.10
C GLU A 67 -7.58 -4.61 -4.89
N ALA A 68 -6.50 -5.04 -4.24
CA ALA A 68 -5.49 -5.89 -4.88
C ALA A 68 -6.10 -7.23 -5.33
N ARG A 69 -6.91 -7.87 -4.47
CA ARG A 69 -7.61 -9.12 -4.81
C ARG A 69 -8.47 -8.96 -6.06
N ARG A 70 -9.29 -7.91 -6.13
CA ARG A 70 -10.15 -7.64 -7.30
C ARG A 70 -9.35 -7.41 -8.57
N ARG A 71 -8.27 -6.61 -8.49
CA ARG A 71 -7.44 -6.28 -9.66
C ARG A 71 -6.67 -7.47 -10.22
N HIS A 72 -6.25 -8.37 -9.35
CA HIS A 72 -5.40 -9.51 -9.70
C HIS A 72 -6.17 -10.84 -9.76
N ASP A 73 -7.46 -10.83 -9.43
CA ASP A 73 -8.32 -12.01 -9.38
C ASP A 73 -7.69 -13.15 -8.56
N THR A 74 -7.19 -12.82 -7.36
CA THR A 74 -6.48 -13.80 -6.54
C THR A 74 -7.44 -14.74 -5.81
N TRP A 75 -7.08 -16.02 -5.74
CA TRP A 75 -7.74 -17.03 -4.92
C TRP A 75 -7.38 -16.89 -3.44
N PRO A 76 -8.09 -17.53 -2.50
CA PRO A 76 -7.94 -17.26 -1.05
C PRO A 76 -6.51 -17.34 -0.53
N THR A 77 -5.78 -18.42 -0.80
CA THR A 77 -4.38 -18.56 -0.33
C THR A 77 -3.45 -17.49 -0.95
N ALA A 78 -3.57 -17.23 -2.25
CA ALA A 78 -2.82 -16.16 -2.93
C ALA A 78 -3.17 -14.75 -2.41
N THR A 79 -4.43 -14.51 -2.08
CA THR A 79 -4.92 -13.26 -1.48
C THR A 79 -4.30 -13.04 -0.11
N ALA A 80 -4.26 -14.08 0.72
CA ALA A 80 -3.63 -14.00 2.03
C ALA A 80 -2.13 -13.72 1.94
N ALA A 81 -1.42 -14.39 1.02
CA ALA A 81 0.00 -14.17 0.80
C ALA A 81 0.29 -12.73 0.31
N LEU A 82 -0.41 -12.30 -0.76
CA LEU A 82 -0.27 -10.95 -1.31
C LEU A 82 -0.63 -9.88 -0.27
N GLY A 83 -1.73 -10.07 0.46
CA GLY A 83 -2.19 -9.12 1.48
C GLY A 83 -1.23 -8.96 2.66
N ARG A 84 -0.58 -10.04 3.10
CA ARG A 84 0.48 -9.98 4.12
C ARG A 84 1.69 -9.20 3.62
N VAL A 85 2.11 -9.42 2.37
CA VAL A 85 3.24 -8.70 1.77
C VAL A 85 2.89 -7.21 1.59
N LEU A 86 1.70 -6.87 1.10
CA LEU A 86 1.23 -5.48 0.98
C LEU A 86 1.21 -4.76 2.33
N THR A 87 0.67 -5.42 3.35
CA THR A 87 0.59 -4.88 4.72
C THR A 87 1.98 -4.68 5.32
N GLY A 88 2.85 -5.69 5.22
CA GLY A 88 4.24 -5.57 5.66
C GLY A 88 4.99 -4.45 4.94
N THR A 89 4.76 -4.30 3.63
CA THR A 89 5.34 -3.23 2.83
C THR A 89 4.86 -1.85 3.29
N ALA A 90 3.58 -1.70 3.63
CA ALA A 90 3.06 -0.46 4.20
C ALA A 90 3.73 -0.09 5.54
N LEU A 91 3.94 -1.09 6.42
CA LEU A 91 4.64 -0.91 7.70
C LEU A 91 6.12 -0.52 7.49
N LEU A 92 6.79 -1.11 6.50
CA LEU A 92 8.16 -0.74 6.15
C LEU A 92 8.25 0.66 5.52
N ALA A 93 7.32 1.00 4.61
CA ALA A 93 7.28 2.31 3.96
C ALA A 93 7.08 3.43 4.98
N ALA A 94 6.28 3.16 6.03
CA ALA A 94 6.09 4.11 7.11
C ALA A 94 7.40 4.44 7.86
N GLN A 95 8.43 3.60 7.84
CA GLN A 95 9.71 3.94 8.48
C GLN A 95 10.53 4.96 7.70
N LEU A 96 10.23 5.16 6.42
CA LEU A 96 10.93 6.08 5.54
C LEU A 96 10.45 7.53 5.74
N LYS A 97 11.21 8.47 5.17
CA LYS A 97 10.93 9.91 5.14
C LYS A 97 11.04 10.41 3.71
N ASP A 98 10.57 11.64 3.48
CA ASP A 98 10.64 12.32 2.17
C ASP A 98 9.95 11.53 1.05
N ASP A 99 10.21 11.82 -0.22
CA ASP A 99 9.64 11.07 -1.37
C ASP A 99 10.43 9.78 -1.64
N ALA A 100 10.39 8.86 -0.66
CA ALA A 100 11.08 7.58 -0.70
C ALA A 100 10.11 6.41 -0.89
N SER A 101 10.64 5.27 -1.34
CA SER A 101 9.87 4.04 -1.51
C SER A 101 10.62 2.81 -1.01
N VAL A 102 9.85 1.78 -0.67
CA VAL A 102 10.35 0.44 -0.36
C VAL A 102 9.70 -0.58 -1.28
N THR A 103 10.49 -1.49 -1.82
CA THR A 103 10.04 -2.66 -2.57
C THR A 103 10.34 -3.92 -1.78
N VAL A 104 9.31 -4.71 -1.48
CA VAL A 104 9.45 -6.05 -0.88
C VAL A 104 9.21 -7.07 -1.97
N ARG A 105 10.17 -7.99 -2.15
CA ARG A 105 10.07 -9.12 -3.08
C ARG A 105 10.29 -10.42 -2.34
N VAL A 106 9.30 -11.29 -2.40
CA VAL A 106 9.34 -12.63 -1.81
C VAL A 106 9.39 -13.65 -2.94
N THR A 107 10.41 -14.50 -2.91
CA THR A 107 10.60 -15.57 -3.90
C THR A 107 10.84 -16.87 -3.15
N GLY A 108 9.88 -17.77 -3.20
CA GLY A 108 10.01 -19.13 -2.67
C GLY A 108 9.95 -20.20 -3.77
N SER A 109 10.10 -21.45 -3.37
CA SER A 109 10.02 -22.63 -4.25
C SER A 109 8.57 -23.09 -4.52
N GLY A 110 7.59 -22.45 -3.89
CA GLY A 110 6.18 -22.83 -3.92
C GLY A 110 5.41 -22.31 -5.14
N PRO A 111 4.16 -22.75 -5.29
CA PRO A 111 3.34 -22.48 -6.47
C PRO A 111 2.98 -21.01 -6.69
N LEU A 112 3.07 -20.12 -5.69
CA LEU A 112 2.78 -18.69 -5.88
C LEU A 112 3.79 -17.97 -6.79
N GLY A 113 4.99 -18.53 -6.92
CA GLY A 113 6.11 -17.88 -7.59
C GLY A 113 6.57 -16.63 -6.83
N VAL A 114 6.68 -15.50 -7.53
CA VAL A 114 7.16 -14.24 -6.94
C VAL A 114 5.98 -13.40 -6.46
N ILE A 115 6.08 -12.88 -5.25
CA ILE A 115 5.21 -11.82 -4.72
C ILE A 115 6.04 -10.54 -4.63
N LEU A 116 5.53 -9.44 -5.19
CA LEU A 116 6.22 -8.16 -5.18
C LEU A 116 5.26 -7.05 -4.76
N ALA A 117 5.66 -6.23 -3.79
CA ALA A 117 4.94 -5.04 -3.38
C ALA A 117 5.87 -3.84 -3.28
N VAL A 118 5.32 -2.66 -3.58
CA VAL A 118 5.97 -1.37 -3.45
C VAL A 118 5.09 -0.49 -2.56
N GLY A 119 5.70 0.12 -1.55
CA GLY A 119 5.08 1.09 -0.65
C GLY A 119 5.83 2.41 -0.67
N GLU A 120 5.08 3.50 -0.62
CA GLU A 120 5.59 4.87 -0.67
C GLU A 120 5.24 5.60 0.63
N THR A 121 6.00 6.65 0.95
CA THR A 121 5.85 7.41 2.20
C THR A 121 4.51 8.12 2.33
N ASP A 122 3.81 8.37 1.22
CA ASP A 122 2.47 8.98 1.16
C ASP A 122 1.33 8.02 1.54
N GLY A 123 1.63 6.72 1.77
CA GLY A 123 0.64 5.68 2.07
C GLY A 123 0.10 4.94 0.85
N SER A 124 0.62 5.25 -0.35
CA SER A 124 0.37 4.48 -1.56
C SER A 124 1.08 3.13 -1.49
N VAL A 125 0.34 2.06 -1.76
CA VAL A 125 0.88 0.71 -1.86
C VAL A 125 0.37 0.05 -3.12
N ARG A 126 1.18 -0.78 -3.77
CA ARG A 126 0.79 -1.62 -4.91
C ARG A 126 1.58 -2.91 -4.88
N GLY A 127 1.07 -3.95 -5.52
CA GLY A 127 1.80 -5.20 -5.60
C GLY A 127 1.02 -6.25 -6.35
N TYR A 128 1.70 -7.31 -6.76
CA TYR A 128 1.12 -8.43 -7.46
C TYR A 128 1.77 -9.73 -7.01
N VAL A 129 1.10 -10.83 -7.31
CA VAL A 129 1.64 -12.19 -7.21
C VAL A 129 1.67 -12.80 -8.60
N ARG A 130 2.72 -13.57 -8.90
CA ARG A 130 2.91 -14.17 -10.24
C ARG A 130 1.78 -15.12 -10.62
N ASN A 131 1.39 -16.00 -9.69
CA ASN A 131 0.35 -16.99 -9.90
C ASN A 131 -0.83 -16.69 -8.97
N PRO A 132 -1.82 -15.88 -9.40
CA PRO A 132 -2.92 -15.42 -8.54
C PRO A 132 -3.94 -16.52 -8.21
N HIS A 133 -4.03 -17.55 -9.05
CA HIS A 133 -4.99 -18.66 -8.92
C HIS A 133 -4.40 -19.86 -8.18
N VAL A 134 -3.64 -19.60 -7.12
CA VAL A 134 -3.13 -20.63 -6.22
C VAL A 134 -4.00 -20.67 -4.98
N ASP A 135 -4.58 -21.84 -4.72
CA ASP A 135 -5.29 -22.14 -3.49
C ASP A 135 -4.90 -23.54 -3.01
N LEU A 136 -4.36 -23.60 -1.79
CA LEU A 136 -3.96 -24.86 -1.17
C LEU A 136 -5.04 -25.30 -0.17
N PRO A 137 -5.13 -26.60 0.13
CA PRO A 137 -5.94 -27.08 1.24
C PRO A 137 -5.58 -26.32 2.53
N LEU A 138 -6.59 -26.12 3.39
CA LEU A 138 -6.36 -25.54 4.70
C LEU A 138 -5.37 -26.41 5.49
N ARG A 139 -4.54 -25.74 6.29
CA ARG A 139 -3.67 -26.41 7.26
C ARG A 139 -4.51 -27.12 8.33
N PRO A 140 -3.90 -28.05 9.11
CA PRO A 140 -4.59 -28.73 10.21
C PRO A 140 -5.22 -27.79 11.26
N ASP A 141 -4.69 -26.57 11.41
CA ASP A 141 -5.25 -25.54 12.30
C ASP A 141 -6.38 -24.71 11.67
N GLY A 142 -6.86 -25.11 10.48
CA GLY A 142 -7.94 -24.48 9.75
C GLY A 142 -7.58 -23.14 9.10
N LYS A 143 -6.29 -22.79 9.01
CA LYS A 143 -5.81 -21.56 8.38
C LYS A 143 -5.36 -21.80 6.94
N LEU A 144 -5.34 -20.75 6.12
CA LEU A 144 -4.78 -20.77 4.77
C LEU A 144 -3.29 -21.09 4.82
N ASP A 145 -2.83 -21.99 3.96
CA ASP A 145 -1.44 -22.45 3.90
C ASP A 145 -0.55 -21.50 3.08
N VAL A 146 -0.30 -20.31 3.65
CA VAL A 146 0.56 -19.30 3.02
C VAL A 146 2.00 -19.78 2.91
N GLY A 147 2.54 -20.39 3.97
CA GLY A 147 3.90 -20.94 3.99
C GLY A 147 4.12 -22.00 2.91
N GLY A 148 3.19 -22.95 2.78
CA GLY A 148 3.24 -23.96 1.71
C GLY A 148 3.13 -23.36 0.30
N ALA A 149 2.30 -22.33 0.13
CA ALA A 149 2.08 -21.68 -1.16
C ALA A 149 3.28 -20.81 -1.60
N VAL A 150 3.96 -20.16 -0.65
CA VAL A 150 5.22 -19.44 -0.90
C VAL A 150 6.35 -20.43 -1.13
N GLY A 151 6.45 -21.46 -0.27
CA GLY A 151 7.40 -22.57 -0.35
C GLY A 151 8.83 -22.21 0.08
N LEU A 152 9.53 -23.23 0.58
CA LEU A 152 10.94 -23.18 0.98
C LEU A 152 11.79 -24.17 0.16
N PRO A 153 13.06 -23.88 -0.13
CA PRO A 153 13.80 -22.67 0.25
C PRO A 153 13.41 -21.44 -0.59
N GLY A 154 13.78 -20.26 -0.11
CA GLY A 154 13.51 -19.00 -0.79
C GLY A 154 14.18 -17.80 -0.12
N PHE A 155 13.95 -16.60 -0.65
CA PHE A 155 14.48 -15.34 -0.15
C PHE A 155 13.41 -14.25 -0.06
N LEU A 156 13.57 -13.41 0.96
CA LEU A 156 12.91 -12.11 1.08
C LEU A 156 13.94 -11.02 0.79
N HIS A 157 13.63 -10.14 -0.16
CA HIS A 157 14.42 -8.97 -0.51
C HIS A 157 13.65 -7.70 -0.16
N VAL A 158 14.35 -6.73 0.42
CA VAL A 158 13.81 -5.39 0.67
C VAL A 158 14.75 -4.37 0.03
N THR A 159 14.24 -3.66 -0.97
CA THR A 159 14.94 -2.58 -1.66
C THR A 159 14.38 -1.25 -1.21
N ARG A 160 15.23 -0.33 -0.77
CA ARG A 160 14.87 1.05 -0.39
C ARG A 160 15.43 2.02 -1.40
N ASP A 161 14.56 2.80 -2.00
CA ASP A 161 14.91 3.93 -2.85
C ASP A 161 14.63 5.22 -2.08
N LEU A 162 15.71 5.93 -1.73
CA LEU A 162 15.66 7.14 -0.93
C LEU A 162 15.74 8.42 -1.79
N GLY A 163 15.74 8.30 -3.13
CA GLY A 163 15.91 9.44 -4.04
C GLY A 163 17.31 10.07 -4.04
N LEU A 164 18.28 9.45 -3.36
CA LEU A 164 19.65 9.96 -3.17
C LEU A 164 20.71 9.26 -4.04
N GLY A 165 20.28 8.50 -5.05
CA GLY A 165 21.19 7.77 -5.95
C GLY A 165 20.71 6.34 -6.22
N THR A 166 21.58 5.36 -6.01
CA THR A 166 21.25 3.95 -6.24
C THR A 166 20.46 3.36 -5.06
N PRO A 167 19.35 2.64 -5.31
CA PRO A 167 18.61 1.95 -4.27
C PRO A 167 19.47 0.92 -3.52
N TYR A 168 19.26 0.81 -2.21
CA TYR A 168 19.92 -0.19 -1.37
C TYR A 168 19.02 -1.43 -1.23
N THR A 169 19.58 -2.63 -1.35
CA THR A 169 18.84 -3.89 -1.19
C THR A 169 19.46 -4.77 -0.12
N GLY A 170 18.66 -5.12 0.88
CA GLY A 170 18.95 -6.20 1.82
C GLY A 170 18.23 -7.48 1.45
N SER A 171 18.74 -8.63 1.88
CA SER A 171 18.09 -9.92 1.65
C SER A 171 18.37 -10.93 2.75
N VAL A 172 17.37 -11.75 3.07
CA VAL A 172 17.49 -12.88 3.99
C VAL A 172 16.83 -14.13 3.40
N PRO A 173 17.30 -15.34 3.75
CA PRO A 173 16.56 -16.57 3.47
C PRO A 173 15.19 -16.53 4.16
N LEU A 174 14.17 -17.10 3.52
CA LEU A 174 12.87 -17.32 4.16
C LEU A 174 13.03 -18.29 5.33
N VAL A 175 12.34 -17.99 6.44
CA VAL A 175 12.32 -18.79 7.66
C VAL A 175 11.09 -19.69 7.66
N SER A 176 9.92 -19.15 7.32
CA SER A 176 8.66 -19.90 7.33
C SER A 176 7.86 -19.75 6.03
N GLY A 177 8.02 -18.65 5.29
CA GLY A 177 7.16 -18.32 4.16
C GLY A 177 5.80 -17.72 4.57
N GLU A 178 5.52 -17.59 5.88
CA GLU A 178 4.30 -16.96 6.39
C GLU A 178 4.35 -15.42 6.34
N ILE A 179 5.44 -14.84 5.82
CA ILE A 179 5.70 -13.41 5.60
C ILE A 179 5.99 -12.62 6.87
N GLY A 180 5.19 -12.78 7.93
CA GLY A 180 5.40 -12.07 9.20
C GLY A 180 6.73 -12.41 9.86
N ASP A 181 7.03 -13.70 9.99
CA ASP A 181 8.31 -14.17 10.54
C ASP A 181 9.47 -13.81 9.62
N ASP A 182 9.27 -13.84 8.31
CA ASP A 182 10.30 -13.54 7.33
C ASP A 182 10.69 -12.05 7.37
N LEU A 183 9.71 -11.16 7.53
CA LEU A 183 9.93 -9.72 7.73
C LEU A 183 10.57 -9.43 9.09
N THR A 184 10.17 -10.14 10.13
CA THR A 184 10.81 -10.08 11.46
C THR A 184 12.28 -10.48 11.35
N ALA A 185 12.58 -11.61 10.71
CA ALA A 185 13.94 -12.08 10.49
C ALA A 185 14.76 -11.10 9.65
N PHE A 186 14.16 -10.47 8.64
CA PHE A 186 14.81 -9.42 7.84
C PHE A 186 15.23 -8.23 8.71
N LEU A 187 14.32 -7.68 9.51
CA LEU A 187 14.62 -6.52 10.35
C LEU A 187 15.69 -6.84 11.41
N VAL A 188 15.65 -8.05 11.98
CA VAL A 188 16.62 -8.49 12.98
C VAL A 188 17.99 -8.74 12.37
N ARG A 189 18.09 -9.41 11.21
CA ARG A 189 19.37 -9.86 10.65
C ARG A 189 19.99 -8.85 9.69
N SER A 190 19.18 -8.22 8.84
CA SER A 190 19.64 -7.27 7.82
C SER A 190 19.71 -5.85 8.36
N ASP A 191 18.67 -5.39 9.06
CA ASP A 191 18.62 -4.03 9.60
C ASP A 191 19.14 -3.93 11.05
N GLN A 192 19.54 -5.06 11.65
CA GLN A 192 20.08 -5.15 13.02
C GLN A 192 19.20 -4.47 14.09
N THR A 193 17.89 -4.48 13.87
CA THR A 193 16.92 -3.83 14.75
C THR A 193 16.02 -4.90 15.36
N PRO A 194 16.06 -5.13 16.69
CA PRO A 194 15.16 -6.09 17.34
C PRO A 194 13.72 -5.68 17.10
N SER A 195 13.01 -6.49 16.31
CA SER A 195 11.70 -6.15 15.75
C SER A 195 10.78 -7.36 15.76
N VAL A 196 9.47 -7.10 15.83
CA VAL A 196 8.44 -8.10 15.57
C VAL A 196 7.40 -7.55 14.62
N VAL A 197 7.08 -8.34 13.60
CA VAL A 197 6.07 -8.03 12.59
C VAL A 197 4.93 -9.04 12.69
N GLY A 198 3.73 -8.55 12.96
CA GLY A 198 2.50 -9.33 12.86
C GLY A 198 1.70 -8.86 11.65
N VAL A 199 1.41 -9.75 10.71
CA VAL A 199 0.55 -9.46 9.55
C VAL A 199 -0.50 -10.55 9.40
N GLY A 200 -1.73 -10.16 9.06
CA GLY A 200 -2.83 -11.10 8.93
C GLY A 200 -3.82 -10.66 7.87
N VAL A 201 -4.41 -11.66 7.21
CA VAL A 201 -5.51 -11.52 6.26
C VAL A 201 -6.54 -12.58 6.60
N LEU A 202 -7.79 -12.17 6.72
CA LEU A 202 -8.97 -13.03 6.85
C LEU A 202 -9.74 -12.95 5.56
N VAL A 203 -9.90 -14.10 4.90
CA VAL A 203 -10.63 -14.25 3.63
C VAL A 203 -11.91 -15.03 3.92
N ASN A 204 -13.03 -14.56 3.38
CA ASN A 204 -14.31 -15.25 3.48
C ASN A 204 -14.33 -16.49 2.58
N PRO A 205 -15.25 -17.46 2.80
CA PRO A 205 -15.44 -18.59 1.90
C PRO A 205 -15.73 -18.20 0.44
N ALA A 206 -16.36 -17.03 0.22
CA ALA A 206 -16.61 -16.48 -1.12
C ALA A 206 -15.36 -15.84 -1.76
N GLY A 207 -14.23 -15.78 -1.04
CA GLY A 207 -12.95 -15.28 -1.53
C GLY A 207 -12.69 -13.79 -1.26
N ASP A 208 -13.68 -13.01 -0.85
CA ASP A 208 -13.51 -11.59 -0.51
C ASP A 208 -12.74 -11.38 0.80
N VAL A 209 -12.01 -10.27 0.88
CA VAL A 209 -11.20 -9.94 2.06
C VAL A 209 -12.09 -9.33 3.13
N ARG A 210 -12.22 -10.03 4.25
CA ARG A 210 -13.04 -9.59 5.39
C ARG A 210 -12.28 -8.64 6.31
N ALA A 211 -11.01 -8.96 6.59
CA ALA A 211 -10.15 -8.13 7.43
C ALA A 211 -8.68 -8.34 7.08
N ALA A 212 -7.92 -7.26 6.97
CA ALA A 212 -6.48 -7.31 6.81
C ALA A 212 -5.81 -6.17 7.58
N GLY A 213 -4.58 -6.44 8.05
CA GLY A 213 -3.77 -5.46 8.76
C GLY A 213 -2.65 -6.12 9.54
N GLY A 214 -1.98 -5.31 10.34
CA GLY A 214 -0.80 -5.76 11.04
C GLY A 214 -0.11 -4.67 11.83
N PHE A 215 0.97 -5.07 12.50
CA PHE A 215 1.80 -4.20 13.31
C PHE A 215 3.28 -4.51 13.12
N LEU A 216 4.09 -3.52 13.45
CA LEU A 216 5.54 -3.60 13.56
C LEU A 216 5.92 -2.95 14.90
N LEU A 217 6.56 -3.71 15.80
CA LEU A 217 7.15 -3.21 17.04
C LEU A 217 8.67 -3.28 16.92
N GLN A 218 9.36 -2.22 17.35
CA GLN A 218 10.82 -2.14 17.27
C GLN A 218 11.39 -1.59 18.58
N LEU A 219 12.38 -2.29 19.12
CA LEU A 219 13.20 -1.81 20.20
C LEU A 219 14.36 -0.98 19.61
N LEU A 220 14.51 0.24 20.10
CA LEU A 220 15.59 1.15 19.71
C LEU A 220 16.75 1.07 20.72
N PRO A 221 17.96 1.53 20.35
CA PRO A 221 19.12 1.48 21.22
C PRO A 221 18.88 2.06 22.61
N GLY A 222 19.43 1.39 23.64
CA GLY A 222 19.34 1.81 25.04
C GLY A 222 18.06 1.36 25.75
N HIS A 223 17.29 0.44 25.19
CA HIS A 223 16.16 -0.18 25.89
C HIS A 223 16.63 -1.10 27.04
N PRO A 224 15.86 -1.21 28.14
CA PRO A 224 16.10 -2.23 29.17
C PRO A 224 15.92 -3.67 28.65
N ASP A 225 16.67 -4.62 29.18
CA ASP A 225 16.63 -6.04 28.77
C ASP A 225 15.29 -6.72 29.09
N ASP A 226 14.65 -6.32 30.19
CA ASP A 226 13.37 -6.89 30.63
C ASP A 226 12.20 -6.53 29.70
N TRP A 227 12.35 -5.49 28.86
CA TRP A 227 11.32 -5.08 27.91
C TRP A 227 11.11 -6.09 26.77
N ILE A 228 12.13 -6.87 26.41
CA ILE A 228 12.00 -7.93 25.40
C ILE A 228 10.91 -8.91 25.84
N ARG A 229 11.03 -9.45 27.07
CA ARG A 229 10.05 -10.38 27.64
C ARG A 229 8.65 -9.77 27.75
N ARG A 230 8.58 -8.48 28.07
CA ARG A 230 7.31 -7.76 28.15
C ARG A 230 6.63 -7.67 26.78
N LEU A 231 7.35 -7.22 25.76
CA LEU A 231 6.82 -7.13 24.40
C LEU A 231 6.42 -8.50 23.87
N GLU A 232 7.22 -9.54 24.10
CA GLU A 232 6.85 -10.92 23.76
C GLU A 232 5.52 -11.35 24.39
N GLY A 233 5.29 -11.02 25.67
CA GLY A 233 4.02 -11.26 26.35
C GLY A 233 2.86 -10.51 25.72
N ASN A 234 3.05 -9.22 25.40
CA ASN A 234 2.04 -8.38 24.76
C ASN A 234 1.67 -8.89 23.36
N ILE A 235 2.67 -9.32 22.58
CA ILE A 235 2.48 -9.82 21.20
C ILE A 235 1.58 -11.07 21.17
N ARG A 236 1.64 -11.93 22.20
CA ARG A 236 0.74 -13.10 22.28
C ARG A 236 -0.73 -12.69 22.34
N GLN A 237 -1.04 -11.54 22.94
CA GLN A 237 -2.41 -11.01 22.95
C GLN A 237 -2.88 -10.51 21.57
N LEU A 238 -1.96 -10.36 20.62
CA LEU A 238 -2.21 -9.93 19.25
C LEU A 238 -2.19 -11.10 18.24
N GLU A 239 -2.11 -12.34 18.74
CA GLU A 239 -2.22 -13.53 17.89
C GLU A 239 -3.55 -13.57 17.13
N GLY A 240 -3.49 -13.97 15.86
CA GLY A 240 -4.68 -13.96 15.00
C GLY A 240 -5.16 -12.54 14.66
N ILE A 241 -4.22 -11.63 14.38
CA ILE A 241 -4.49 -10.20 14.19
C ILE A 241 -5.65 -9.88 13.24
N SER A 242 -5.83 -10.65 12.17
CA SER A 242 -6.94 -10.44 11.23
C SER A 242 -8.32 -10.69 11.86
N ARG A 243 -8.45 -11.65 12.80
CA ARG A 243 -9.68 -11.86 13.56
C ARG A 243 -9.93 -10.74 14.56
N LEU A 244 -8.88 -10.20 15.17
CA LEU A 244 -9.00 -9.06 16.07
C LEU A 244 -9.46 -7.80 15.32
N ILE A 245 -8.91 -7.56 14.12
CA ILE A 245 -9.34 -6.47 13.24
C ILE A 245 -10.80 -6.66 12.83
N ASP A 246 -11.21 -7.88 12.46
CA ASP A 246 -12.60 -8.22 12.16
C ASP A 246 -13.55 -7.94 13.33
N ALA A 247 -13.09 -8.20 14.56
CA ALA A 247 -13.81 -7.88 15.79
C ALA A 247 -13.78 -6.38 16.17
N GLY A 248 -13.23 -5.52 15.32
CA GLY A 248 -13.22 -4.07 15.51
C GLY A 248 -11.97 -3.51 16.21
N LEU A 249 -10.89 -4.30 16.35
CA LEU A 249 -9.62 -3.79 16.89
C LEU A 249 -9.05 -2.70 15.97
N THR A 250 -8.92 -1.49 16.49
CA THR A 250 -8.35 -0.35 15.76
C THR A 250 -6.82 -0.42 15.74
N PRO A 251 -6.16 0.20 14.74
CA PRO A 251 -4.72 0.40 14.73
C PRO A 251 -4.17 1.01 16.03
N GLU A 252 -4.86 1.99 16.63
CA GLU A 252 -4.49 2.56 17.93
C GLU A 252 -4.48 1.51 19.03
N ALA A 253 -5.58 0.77 19.19
CA ALA A 253 -5.70 -0.25 20.21
C ALA A 253 -4.69 -1.39 20.00
N MET A 254 -4.36 -1.70 18.74
CA MET A 254 -3.31 -2.66 18.39
C MET A 254 -1.92 -2.19 18.85
N ALA A 255 -1.58 -0.93 18.60
CA ALA A 255 -0.33 -0.33 19.07
C ALA A 255 -0.28 -0.25 20.60
N GLU A 256 -1.38 0.15 21.25
CA GLU A 256 -1.49 0.25 22.71
C GLU A 256 -1.34 -1.11 23.40
N ARG A 257 -1.99 -2.16 22.88
CA ARG A 257 -1.83 -3.54 23.38
C ARG A 257 -0.41 -4.04 23.19
N GLY A 258 0.19 -3.82 22.02
CA GLY A 258 1.57 -4.22 21.75
C GLY A 258 2.58 -3.54 22.69
N LEU A 259 2.28 -2.32 23.11
CA LEU A 259 3.12 -1.50 23.98
C LEU A 259 2.64 -1.43 25.44
N GLU A 260 1.78 -2.37 25.85
CA GLU A 260 1.13 -2.35 27.15
C GLU A 260 2.14 -2.15 28.31
N GLY A 261 1.88 -1.09 29.07
CA GLY A 261 2.66 -0.63 30.22
C GLY A 261 4.07 -0.13 29.94
N LEU A 262 4.32 0.33 28.69
CA LEU A 262 5.45 1.17 28.32
C LEU A 262 5.03 2.63 28.06
N ALA A 263 3.86 3.04 28.54
CA ALA A 263 3.28 4.38 28.35
C ALA A 263 3.26 4.83 26.86
N PRO A 264 2.47 4.13 26.01
CA PRO A 264 2.41 4.45 24.58
C PRO A 264 1.81 5.82 24.31
N ARG A 265 2.34 6.49 23.29
CA ARG A 265 1.83 7.73 22.74
C ARG A 265 1.70 7.63 21.23
N ILE A 266 0.48 7.83 20.72
CA ILE A 266 0.21 7.92 19.29
C ILE A 266 0.72 9.27 18.76
N LEU A 267 1.47 9.23 17.66
CA LEU A 267 2.11 10.40 17.04
C LEU A 267 1.31 10.94 15.85
N GLY A 268 0.54 10.10 15.17
CA GLY A 268 -0.22 10.51 14.01
C GLY A 268 -0.83 9.34 13.25
N ARG A 269 -1.67 9.70 12.28
CA ARG A 269 -2.36 8.78 11.37
C ARG A 269 -1.93 9.07 9.93
N GLN A 270 -1.90 8.04 9.11
CA GLN A 270 -1.59 8.13 7.69
C GLN A 270 -2.59 7.27 6.92
N PRO A 271 -3.38 7.83 5.98
CA PRO A 271 -4.25 7.04 5.11
C PRO A 271 -3.43 6.01 4.31
N LEU A 272 -3.99 4.84 4.07
CA LEU A 272 -3.40 3.82 3.21
C LEU A 272 -4.36 3.53 2.05
N ALA A 273 -3.80 3.32 0.85
CA ALA A 273 -4.60 2.96 -0.30
C ALA A 273 -3.80 2.16 -1.33
N PHE A 274 -4.50 1.30 -2.07
CA PHE A 274 -3.93 0.71 -3.26
C PHE A 274 -3.82 1.78 -4.36
N ARG A 275 -2.60 2.18 -4.75
CA ARG A 275 -2.37 3.19 -5.80
C ARG A 275 -1.26 2.78 -6.74
N CYS A 276 -1.60 2.72 -8.03
CA CYS A 276 -0.64 2.48 -9.10
C CYS A 276 -0.27 3.78 -9.79
N ARG A 277 1.02 3.96 -10.10
CA ARG A 277 1.54 5.09 -10.87
C ARG A 277 1.46 4.89 -12.39
N CYS A 278 0.74 3.88 -12.89
CA CYS A 278 0.60 3.67 -14.32
C CYS A 278 -0.31 4.74 -14.93
N ASP A 279 0.06 5.24 -16.10
CA ASP A 279 -0.70 6.21 -16.86
C ASP A 279 -0.46 5.98 -18.36
N ARG A 280 -1.22 6.68 -19.20
CA ARG A 280 -1.10 6.59 -20.65
C ARG A 280 0.30 6.96 -21.15
N GLN A 281 0.92 7.99 -20.57
CA GLN A 281 2.24 8.48 -20.99
C GLN A 281 3.36 7.46 -20.71
N ARG A 282 3.29 6.72 -19.61
CA ARG A 282 4.23 5.62 -19.30
C ARG A 282 4.08 4.47 -20.29
N VAL A 283 2.86 4.15 -20.69
CA VAL A 283 2.58 3.12 -21.70
C VAL A 283 3.17 3.52 -23.05
N GLU A 284 2.95 4.77 -23.48
CA GLU A 284 3.54 5.29 -24.72
C GLU A 284 5.07 5.27 -24.69
N ARG A 285 5.69 5.68 -23.58
CA ARG A 285 7.15 5.61 -23.42
C ARG A 285 7.70 4.19 -23.49
N ALA A 286 6.99 3.23 -22.91
CA ALA A 286 7.37 1.81 -23.01
C ALA A 286 7.31 1.32 -24.46
N LEU A 287 6.25 1.67 -25.20
CA LEU A 287 6.13 1.33 -26.62
C LEU A 287 7.25 1.98 -27.45
N LEU A 288 7.55 3.26 -27.24
CA LEU A 288 8.63 3.95 -27.94
C LEU A 288 10.00 3.29 -27.69
N SER A 289 10.22 2.70 -26.51
CA SER A 289 11.47 2.02 -26.17
C SER A 289 11.72 0.72 -26.92
N LEU A 290 10.67 0.13 -27.52
CA LEU A 290 10.81 -1.07 -28.35
C LEU A 290 11.52 -0.78 -29.67
N GLY A 291 11.35 0.44 -30.19
CA GLY A 291 11.86 0.87 -31.49
C GLY A 291 10.84 0.71 -32.63
N PRO A 292 11.01 1.45 -33.74
CA PRO A 292 10.08 1.47 -34.86
C PRO A 292 9.91 0.12 -35.57
N GLU A 293 10.91 -0.77 -35.61
CA GLU A 293 10.73 -2.08 -36.27
C GLU A 293 9.67 -2.92 -35.54
N GLN A 294 9.72 -2.96 -34.20
CA GLN A 294 8.72 -3.64 -33.40
C GLN A 294 7.35 -2.97 -33.52
N LEU A 295 7.28 -1.64 -33.50
CA LEU A 295 6.02 -0.91 -33.62
C LEU A 295 5.35 -1.14 -35.00
N GLU A 296 6.15 -1.20 -36.07
CA GLU A 296 5.67 -1.54 -37.42
C GLU A 296 5.13 -2.97 -37.51
N ALA A 297 5.81 -3.93 -36.87
CA ALA A 297 5.34 -5.31 -36.83
C ALA A 297 3.98 -5.40 -36.12
N MET A 298 3.85 -4.77 -34.95
CA MET A 298 2.58 -4.70 -34.20
C MET A 298 1.46 -4.04 -35.01
N LEU A 299 1.75 -2.96 -35.74
CA LEU A 299 0.76 -2.28 -36.59
C LEU A 299 0.28 -3.18 -37.74
N ARG A 300 1.20 -3.92 -38.36
CA ARG A 300 0.90 -4.77 -39.52
C ARG A 300 0.18 -6.07 -39.14
N GLU A 301 0.58 -6.67 -38.03
CA GLU A 301 0.13 -8.01 -37.61
C GLU A 301 -1.11 -7.93 -36.72
N ASP A 302 -1.13 -6.99 -35.77
CA ASP A 302 -2.17 -6.91 -34.73
C ASP A 302 -3.12 -5.72 -34.91
N GLY A 303 -2.79 -4.75 -35.77
CA GLY A 303 -3.61 -3.55 -36.00
C GLY A 303 -3.71 -2.62 -34.78
N GLY A 304 -2.83 -2.78 -33.80
CA GLY A 304 -2.82 -2.04 -32.55
C GLY A 304 -1.98 -2.72 -31.48
N ALA A 305 -2.13 -2.30 -30.22
CA ALA A 305 -1.46 -2.92 -29.08
C ALA A 305 -2.37 -2.97 -27.84
N GLU A 306 -2.28 -4.05 -27.08
CA GLU A 306 -2.87 -4.16 -25.74
C GLU A 306 -1.76 -4.36 -24.70
N LEU A 307 -1.65 -3.41 -23.76
CA LEU A 307 -0.66 -3.46 -22.69
C LEU A 307 -1.37 -3.59 -21.35
N ARG A 308 -1.00 -4.60 -20.57
CA ARG A 308 -1.54 -4.80 -19.22
C ARG A 308 -0.51 -4.38 -18.18
N CYS A 309 -0.89 -3.47 -17.29
CA CYS A 309 -0.03 -3.12 -16.16
C CYS A 309 0.03 -4.27 -15.16
N HIS A 310 1.22 -4.87 -14.98
CA HIS A 310 1.42 -5.97 -14.01
C HIS A 310 1.08 -5.59 -12.57
N PHE A 311 1.21 -4.32 -12.18
CA PHE A 311 0.94 -3.89 -10.82
C PHE A 311 -0.52 -3.68 -10.47
N CYS A 312 -1.41 -3.45 -11.44
CA CYS A 312 -2.77 -3.02 -11.14
C CYS A 312 -3.83 -3.61 -12.06
N GLY A 313 -3.42 -4.46 -13.02
CA GLY A 313 -4.29 -5.14 -13.96
C GLY A 313 -4.89 -4.26 -15.07
N THR A 314 -4.67 -2.95 -15.02
CA THR A 314 -5.26 -2.00 -15.99
C THR A 314 -4.78 -2.33 -17.40
N VAL A 315 -5.74 -2.41 -18.32
CA VAL A 315 -5.51 -2.71 -19.74
C VAL A 315 -5.55 -1.41 -20.52
N TYR A 316 -4.45 -1.09 -21.19
CA TYR A 316 -4.32 0.04 -22.08
C TYR A 316 -4.38 -0.45 -23.51
N ARG A 317 -5.42 -0.05 -24.24
CA ARG A 317 -5.55 -0.31 -25.66
C ARG A 317 -4.99 0.86 -26.45
N VAL A 318 -4.14 0.57 -27.41
CA VAL A 318 -3.53 1.53 -28.33
C VAL A 318 -4.03 1.16 -29.71
N SER A 319 -4.79 2.06 -30.32
CA SER A 319 -5.32 1.87 -31.68
C SER A 319 -4.21 1.96 -32.74
N ALA A 320 -4.48 1.44 -33.94
CA ALA A 320 -3.58 1.60 -35.09
C ALA A 320 -3.12 3.05 -35.31
N ALA A 321 -4.05 4.01 -35.22
CA ALA A 321 -3.73 5.44 -35.43
C ALA A 321 -2.78 6.00 -34.37
N GLU A 322 -2.96 5.60 -33.11
CA GLU A 322 -2.07 6.01 -32.03
C GLU A 322 -0.70 5.34 -32.15
N LEU A 323 -0.66 4.08 -32.57
CA LEU A 323 0.57 3.33 -32.79
C LEU A 323 1.38 3.91 -33.97
N ASP A 324 0.70 4.30 -35.04
CA ASP A 324 1.31 4.99 -36.19
C ASP A 324 1.90 6.35 -35.78
N ALA A 325 1.19 7.13 -34.96
CA ALA A 325 1.71 8.38 -34.39
C ALA A 325 2.97 8.15 -33.52
N LEU A 326 3.02 7.07 -32.75
CA LEU A 326 4.22 6.68 -31.99
C LEU A 326 5.36 6.24 -32.90
N LEU A 327 5.06 5.52 -33.99
CA LEU A 327 6.05 5.11 -34.98
C LEU A 327 6.73 6.30 -35.66
N VAL A 328 5.96 7.31 -36.05
CA VAL A 328 6.51 8.58 -36.60
C VAL A 328 7.48 9.21 -35.61
N ARG A 329 7.06 9.39 -34.36
CA ARG A 329 7.91 9.94 -33.28
C ARG A 329 9.18 9.11 -33.04
N ALA A 330 9.09 7.78 -33.09
CA ALA A 330 10.22 6.89 -32.89
C ALA A 330 11.26 7.00 -34.01
N ARG A 331 10.81 7.19 -35.26
CA ARG A 331 11.68 7.42 -36.43
C ARG A 331 12.35 8.79 -36.38
N GLU A 332 11.62 9.84 -35.99
CA GLU A 332 12.16 11.19 -35.79
C GLU A 332 13.24 11.23 -34.70
N GLY A 333 13.04 10.51 -33.60
CA GLY A 333 14.01 10.42 -32.50
C GLY A 333 15.34 9.77 -32.89
N ARG A 334 15.37 8.89 -33.90
CA ARG A 334 16.63 8.33 -34.44
C ARG A 334 17.36 9.28 -35.38
N GLY A 335 16.64 10.17 -36.07
CA GLY A 335 17.22 11.11 -37.04
C GLY A 335 18.16 12.15 -36.41
N LEU A 336 18.09 12.35 -35.09
CA LEU A 336 18.92 13.31 -34.35
C LEU A 336 20.19 12.70 -33.72
N GLY A 337 20.39 11.38 -33.82
CA GLY A 337 21.52 10.66 -33.21
C GLY A 337 22.61 10.19 -34.18
N GLY A 338 22.44 10.43 -35.49
CA GLY A 338 23.40 10.01 -36.52
C GLY A 338 24.30 11.16 -36.97
N THR A 339 25.43 11.39 -36.30
CA THR A 339 26.57 12.02 -36.97
C THR A 339 27.14 11.00 -37.96
N PRO A 340 27.22 11.27 -39.27
CA PRO A 340 28.00 10.44 -40.16
C PRO A 340 29.46 10.57 -39.76
N GLY A 341 30.13 9.44 -39.54
CA GLY A 341 31.58 9.40 -39.37
C GLY A 341 32.24 10.10 -40.56
N ALA A 342 32.94 11.19 -40.28
CA ALA A 342 33.84 11.81 -41.24
C ALA A 342 35.04 10.87 -41.41
N GLY A 343 35.00 10.08 -42.49
CA GLY A 343 36.19 9.46 -43.04
C GLY A 343 37.15 10.54 -43.54
N GLY A 344 38.40 10.45 -43.09
CA GLY A 344 39.58 11.09 -43.63
C GLY A 344 40.72 10.10 -43.56
#